data_AF-A4Z6M5-F1
#
_entry.id   AF-A4Z6M5-F1
#
_cell.length_a   1.000
_cell.length_b   1.000
_cell.length_c   1.000
_cell.angle_alpha   90.00
_cell.angle_beta   90.00
_cell.angle_gamma   90.00
#
_symmetry.space_group_name_H-M   'P 1'
#
loop_
_entity.id
_entity.type
_entity.pdbx_description
1 polymer ?
#
loop_
_entity_poly.entity_id
_entity_poly.type
_entity_poly.pdbx_seq_one_letter_code
_entity_poly.pdbx_strand_id
1 'polypeptide(L)'
;FRIRVANHRNLARADKSTLKNIDYSPEIVLREILNIANNQQKEFSTIFEKNILPELKKNGVQVISWRNLNREQVEYVDTYFNEYLLPFVQPVILAGKKIKPFLNNGALYLALHMHSKESSKPISEYAIVKIPSDHLSRFVELPCKITGVKQVLMLDDAVRHSVRLIFPGYNIQDSYSIKLTRDAELYIDDEYSDDLISKIKKSLNKRSIGVASRMVYDRNMPKHFLQYLMNVFEIDELDLLPEGRYHNNSDFFKFPSFNLAHLKDPTLTPIKIEDLEEADSIFDRIKEKDQLIHMPYHSYESVVKFFEDAAADPDVTHIKIIQYRVAKISRIMMAIKNAVKSGKQVSTFIEVKARFDEEANLQWGEELEKAGVSVYYSMPGFKVHSKLALVRRLEEGRPNLYAYLG
;
A
#
# COMPACT_ATOMS: atom_id res chain seq x y z
N PHE A 1 8.29 -3.39 8.82
CA PHE A 1 8.19 -4.85 8.58
C PHE A 1 8.68 -5.29 7.20
N ARG A 2 7.95 -5.04 6.10
CA ARG A 2 8.24 -5.56 4.73
C ARG A 2 9.64 -5.28 4.13
N ILE A 3 10.40 -4.36 4.71
CA ILE A 3 11.75 -4.01 4.22
C ILE A 3 12.80 -4.27 5.30
N ARG A 4 12.78 -3.49 6.39
CA ARG A 4 13.84 -3.52 7.40
C ARG A 4 13.83 -4.81 8.24
N VAL A 5 12.64 -5.27 8.63
CA VAL A 5 12.48 -6.49 9.44
C VAL A 5 12.72 -7.73 8.58
N ALA A 6 12.22 -7.74 7.34
CA ALA A 6 12.53 -8.78 6.37
C ALA A 6 14.06 -8.95 6.18
N ASN A 7 14.82 -7.85 6.08
CA ASN A 7 16.28 -7.92 6.01
C ASN A 7 16.88 -8.62 7.24
N HIS A 8 16.50 -8.21 8.45
CA HIS A 8 16.99 -8.88 9.67
C HIS A 8 16.57 -10.35 9.77
N ARG A 9 15.38 -10.73 9.28
CA ARG A 9 14.95 -12.14 9.19
C ARG A 9 15.82 -12.96 8.26
N ASN A 10 16.15 -12.40 7.10
CA ASN A 10 17.03 -13.06 6.16
C ASN A 10 18.44 -13.22 6.73
N LEU A 11 18.96 -12.19 7.41
CA LEU A 11 20.23 -12.28 8.13
C LEU A 11 20.20 -13.34 9.24
N ALA A 12 19.08 -13.49 9.95
CA ALA A 12 18.93 -14.52 10.97
C ALA A 12 18.89 -15.95 10.38
N ARG A 13 18.46 -16.10 9.12
CA ARG A 13 18.42 -17.36 8.37
C ARG A 13 19.68 -17.61 7.53
N ALA A 14 20.60 -16.67 7.47
CA ALA A 14 21.80 -16.75 6.63
C ALA A 14 22.88 -17.66 7.24
N ASP A 15 23.75 -18.18 6.38
CA ASP A 15 24.86 -19.04 6.77
C ASP A 15 25.89 -18.32 7.66
N LYS A 16 26.64 -19.12 8.45
CA LYS A 16 27.65 -18.63 9.41
C LYS A 16 28.73 -17.72 8.78
N SER A 17 29.00 -17.83 7.49
CA SER A 17 29.95 -16.96 6.77
C SER A 17 29.44 -15.52 6.66
N THR A 18 28.15 -15.32 6.38
CA THR A 18 27.50 -14.00 6.31
C THR A 18 27.42 -13.34 7.68
N LEU A 19 27.21 -14.14 8.73
CA LEU A 19 27.15 -13.67 10.12
C LEU A 19 28.51 -13.21 10.67
N LYS A 20 29.64 -13.68 10.12
CA LYS A 20 30.99 -13.26 10.58
C LYS A 20 31.30 -11.78 10.35
N ASN A 21 30.58 -11.11 9.45
CA ASN A 21 30.78 -9.71 9.11
C ASN A 21 29.80 -8.78 9.85
N ILE A 22 29.12 -9.27 10.90
CA ILE A 22 28.06 -8.54 11.59
C ILE A 22 28.36 -8.54 13.10
N ASP A 23 28.48 -7.35 13.69
CA ASP A 23 28.81 -7.16 15.11
C ASP A 23 27.61 -7.30 16.07
N TYR A 24 26.47 -7.78 15.58
CA TYR A 24 25.25 -7.94 16.36
C TYR A 24 24.51 -9.24 15.98
N SER A 25 23.67 -9.75 16.88
CA SER A 25 22.81 -10.90 16.61
C SER A 25 21.49 -10.45 15.97
N PRO A 26 21.20 -10.83 14.71
CA PRO A 26 19.94 -10.47 14.05
C PRO A 26 18.72 -11.02 14.79
N GLU A 27 18.83 -12.19 15.43
CA GLU A 27 17.73 -12.77 16.23
C GLU A 27 17.37 -11.92 17.44
N ILE A 28 18.38 -11.40 18.17
CA ILE A 28 18.15 -10.53 19.32
C ILE A 28 17.46 -9.24 18.87
N VAL A 29 17.98 -8.61 17.81
CA VAL A 29 17.39 -7.40 17.22
C VAL A 29 15.94 -7.64 16.77
N LEU A 30 15.65 -8.78 16.13
CA LEU A 30 14.30 -9.15 15.73
C LEU A 30 13.35 -9.28 16.94
N ARG A 31 13.79 -9.97 18.00
CA ARG A 31 12.98 -10.11 19.22
C ARG A 31 12.69 -8.76 19.86
N GLU A 32 13.67 -7.86 19.92
CA GLU A 32 13.50 -6.50 20.42
C GLU A 32 12.52 -5.69 19.58
N ILE A 33 12.67 -5.71 18.24
CA ILE A 33 11.75 -5.05 17.31
C ILE A 33 10.32 -5.56 17.53
N LEU A 34 10.13 -6.88 17.63
CA LEU A 34 8.82 -7.49 17.83
C LEU A 34 8.21 -7.11 19.19
N ASN A 35 9.03 -7.05 20.24
CA ASN A 35 8.58 -6.62 21.57
C ASN A 35 8.12 -5.15 21.56
N ILE A 36 8.93 -4.24 20.99
CA ILE A 36 8.59 -2.82 20.87
C ILE A 36 7.31 -2.64 20.04
N ALA A 37 7.23 -3.28 18.86
CA ALA A 37 6.07 -3.17 17.99
C ALA A 37 4.79 -3.71 18.66
N ASN A 38 4.87 -4.82 19.39
CA ASN A 38 3.74 -5.36 20.14
C ASN A 38 3.25 -4.40 21.24
N ASN A 39 4.18 -3.73 21.94
CA ASN A 39 3.82 -2.74 22.95
C ASN A 39 3.16 -1.51 22.34
N GLN A 40 3.72 -0.97 21.24
CA GLN A 40 3.10 0.11 20.48
C GLN A 40 1.70 -0.28 19.96
N GLN A 41 1.50 -1.53 19.55
CA GLN A 41 0.20 -2.01 19.10
C GLN A 41 -0.82 -2.09 20.25
N LYS A 42 -0.41 -2.44 21.47
CA LYS A 42 -1.28 -2.38 22.66
C LYS A 42 -1.65 -0.95 23.00
N GLU A 43 -0.70 -0.03 22.91
CA GLU A 43 -0.93 1.40 23.13
C GLU A 43 -1.90 1.96 22.09
N PHE A 44 -1.69 1.67 20.80
CA PHE A 44 -2.59 2.04 19.71
C PHE A 44 -4.02 1.55 19.97
N SER A 45 -4.21 0.26 20.31
CA SER A 45 -5.54 -0.28 20.63
C SER A 45 -6.17 0.44 21.81
N THR A 46 -5.39 0.78 22.83
CA THR A 46 -5.88 1.50 24.01
C THR A 46 -6.34 2.91 23.64
N ILE A 47 -5.54 3.66 22.88
CA ILE A 47 -5.90 5.01 22.40
C ILE A 47 -7.15 4.94 21.52
N PHE A 48 -7.20 3.99 20.60
CA PHE A 48 -8.34 3.83 19.71
C PHE A 48 -9.64 3.54 20.48
N GLU A 49 -9.62 2.57 21.39
CA GLU A 49 -10.81 2.13 22.13
C GLU A 49 -11.23 3.10 23.24
N LYS A 50 -10.28 3.70 23.98
CA LYS A 50 -10.57 4.51 25.17
C LYS A 50 -10.62 6.01 24.89
N ASN A 51 -10.07 6.49 23.78
CA ASN A 51 -10.03 7.91 23.45
C ASN A 51 -10.77 8.18 22.14
N ILE A 52 -10.31 7.62 21.01
CA ILE A 52 -10.84 7.94 19.68
C ILE A 52 -12.31 7.55 19.52
N LEU A 53 -12.68 6.29 19.83
CA LEU A 53 -14.06 5.84 19.68
C LEU A 53 -15.05 6.63 20.59
N PRO A 54 -14.74 6.90 21.88
CA PRO A 54 -15.57 7.77 22.70
C PRO A 54 -15.69 9.21 22.19
N GLU A 55 -14.62 9.81 21.68
CA GLU A 55 -14.64 11.17 21.13
C GLU A 55 -15.44 11.25 19.82
N LEU A 56 -15.29 10.27 18.93
CA LEU A 56 -16.15 10.14 17.75
C LEU A 56 -17.62 10.07 18.17
N LYS A 57 -17.94 9.24 19.17
CA LYS A 57 -19.31 9.08 19.67
C LYS A 57 -19.88 10.39 20.21
N LYS A 58 -19.08 11.19 20.93
CA LYS A 58 -19.48 12.53 21.42
C LYS A 58 -19.79 13.49 20.28
N ASN A 59 -19.10 13.34 19.14
CA ASN A 59 -19.32 14.14 17.92
C ASN A 59 -20.29 13.48 16.93
N GLY A 60 -21.13 12.55 17.39
CA GLY A 60 -22.20 11.96 16.58
C GLY A 60 -21.76 10.84 15.63
N VAL A 61 -20.51 10.37 15.67
CA VAL A 61 -20.02 9.26 14.83
C VAL A 61 -19.79 8.02 15.68
N GLN A 62 -20.39 6.89 15.32
CA GLN A 62 -20.27 5.65 16.09
C GLN A 62 -19.79 4.51 15.19
N VAL A 63 -18.66 3.91 15.57
CA VAL A 63 -18.24 2.64 14.99
C VAL A 63 -18.93 1.51 15.77
N ILE A 64 -19.84 0.81 15.12
CA ILE A 64 -20.69 -0.22 15.72
C ILE A 64 -20.07 -1.59 15.44
N SER A 65 -20.08 -2.48 16.44
CA SER A 65 -19.71 -3.88 16.24
C SER A 65 -20.90 -4.69 15.75
N TRP A 66 -20.65 -5.74 14.95
CA TRP A 66 -21.71 -6.63 14.45
C TRP A 66 -22.60 -7.25 15.55
N ARG A 67 -22.10 -7.34 16.80
CA ARG A 67 -22.87 -7.85 17.96
C ARG A 67 -23.92 -6.87 18.47
N ASN A 68 -23.81 -5.59 18.11
CA ASN A 68 -24.65 -4.50 18.60
C ASN A 68 -25.55 -3.92 17.50
N LEU A 69 -25.75 -4.64 16.39
CA LEU A 69 -26.66 -4.24 15.32
C LEU A 69 -28.11 -4.35 15.81
N ASN A 70 -28.92 -3.34 15.51
CA ASN A 70 -30.37 -3.44 15.67
C ASN A 70 -31.01 -4.23 14.52
N ARG A 71 -32.31 -4.53 14.60
CA ARG A 71 -33.00 -5.35 13.59
C ARG A 71 -32.90 -4.79 12.17
N GLU A 72 -33.11 -3.49 12.00
CA GLU A 72 -33.03 -2.80 10.70
C GLU A 72 -31.61 -2.86 10.12
N GLN A 73 -30.60 -2.77 10.98
CA GLN A 73 -29.21 -2.88 10.57
C GLN A 73 -28.79 -4.31 10.24
N VAL A 74 -29.34 -5.30 10.93
CA VAL A 74 -29.16 -6.72 10.58
C VAL A 74 -29.72 -6.98 9.18
N GLU A 75 -30.95 -6.56 8.91
CA GLU A 75 -31.58 -6.66 7.58
C GLU A 75 -30.74 -5.93 6.52
N TYR A 76 -30.27 -4.72 6.82
CA TYR A 76 -29.38 -3.98 5.92
C TYR A 76 -28.07 -4.71 5.61
N VAL A 77 -27.41 -5.30 6.62
CA VAL A 77 -26.15 -6.03 6.42
C VAL A 77 -26.39 -7.34 5.67
N ASP A 78 -27.50 -8.04 5.91
CA ASP A 78 -27.87 -9.24 5.16
C ASP A 78 -28.17 -8.92 3.69
N THR A 79 -28.86 -7.80 3.39
CA THR A 79 -29.04 -7.30 2.01
C THR A 79 -27.70 -6.89 1.40
N TYR A 80 -26.89 -6.13 2.12
CA TYR A 80 -25.55 -5.72 1.68
C TYR A 80 -24.68 -6.92 1.35
N PHE A 81 -24.81 -8.01 2.12
CA PHE A 81 -24.12 -9.25 1.85
C PHE A 81 -24.53 -9.86 0.50
N ASN A 82 -25.83 -10.01 0.27
CA ASN A 82 -26.34 -10.63 -0.96
C ASN A 82 -26.03 -9.80 -2.22
N GLU A 83 -26.14 -8.47 -2.11
CA GLU A 83 -25.97 -7.57 -3.27
C GLU A 83 -24.50 -7.26 -3.57
N TYR A 84 -23.67 -7.08 -2.54
CA TYR A 84 -22.31 -6.55 -2.72
C TYR A 84 -21.20 -7.50 -2.26
N LEU A 85 -21.37 -8.25 -1.16
CA LEU A 85 -20.29 -9.12 -0.65
C LEU A 85 -20.22 -10.46 -1.38
N LEU A 86 -21.36 -11.10 -1.61
CA LEU A 86 -21.47 -12.47 -2.10
C LEU A 86 -20.61 -12.76 -3.35
N PRO A 87 -20.52 -11.87 -4.36
CA PRO A 87 -19.67 -12.09 -5.54
C PRO A 87 -18.17 -12.24 -5.22
N PHE A 88 -17.71 -11.69 -4.09
CA PHE A 88 -16.31 -11.72 -3.67
C PHE A 88 -16.04 -12.76 -2.57
N VAL A 89 -17.07 -13.44 -2.08
CA VAL A 89 -16.93 -14.44 -1.03
C VAL A 89 -16.19 -15.65 -1.59
N GLN A 90 -15.02 -15.93 -1.01
CA GLN A 90 -14.21 -17.10 -1.34
C GLN A 90 -13.98 -17.88 -0.04
N PRO A 91 -14.92 -18.78 0.33
CA PRO A 91 -14.79 -19.58 1.52
C PRO A 91 -13.88 -20.77 1.25
N VAL A 92 -13.00 -21.06 2.20
CA VAL A 92 -12.03 -22.12 2.08
C VAL A 92 -12.04 -22.93 3.37
N ILE A 93 -12.46 -24.19 3.30
CA ILE A 93 -12.33 -25.13 4.42
C ILE A 93 -10.89 -25.63 4.48
N LEU A 94 -10.29 -25.61 5.66
CA LEU A 94 -8.92 -26.05 5.89
C LEU A 94 -8.89 -27.54 6.19
N ALA A 95 -8.32 -28.32 5.29
CA ALA A 95 -8.15 -29.77 5.44
C ALA A 95 -6.77 -30.14 6.04
N GLY A 96 -6.28 -29.34 6.99
CA GLY A 96 -4.95 -29.50 7.58
C GLY A 96 -3.85 -29.43 6.52
N LYS A 97 -2.91 -30.40 6.52
CA LYS A 97 -1.83 -30.46 5.54
C LYS A 97 -2.25 -31.00 4.15
N LYS A 98 -3.48 -31.51 3.99
CA LYS A 98 -3.90 -32.16 2.73
C LYS A 98 -4.14 -31.17 1.61
N ILE A 99 -4.64 -29.97 1.93
CA ILE A 99 -4.94 -28.91 0.97
C ILE A 99 -4.40 -27.60 1.54
N LYS A 100 -3.39 -27.03 0.88
CA LYS A 100 -2.83 -25.73 1.24
C LYS A 100 -3.55 -24.65 0.44
N PRO A 101 -4.38 -23.81 1.07
CA PRO A 101 -5.03 -22.76 0.33
C PRO A 101 -4.07 -21.61 0.06
N PHE A 102 -4.17 -21.06 -1.14
CA PHE A 102 -3.39 -19.92 -1.53
C PHE A 102 -4.13 -18.64 -1.17
N LEU A 103 -3.67 -17.94 -0.12
CA LEU A 103 -4.22 -16.63 0.26
C LEU A 103 -3.55 -15.51 -0.54
N ASN A 104 -4.27 -14.46 -0.93
CA ASN A 104 -3.72 -13.28 -1.59
C ASN A 104 -2.74 -12.55 -0.67
N ASN A 105 -1.59 -12.12 -1.21
CA ASN A 105 -0.54 -11.44 -0.44
C ASN A 105 -1.06 -10.11 0.14
N GLY A 106 -1.05 -9.98 1.45
CA GLY A 106 -1.43 -8.76 2.16
C GLY A 106 -2.95 -8.50 2.24
N ALA A 107 -3.77 -9.42 1.74
CA ALA A 107 -5.22 -9.34 1.89
C ALA A 107 -5.65 -9.73 3.31
N LEU A 108 -6.85 -9.29 3.67
CA LEU A 108 -7.46 -9.54 4.97
C LEU A 108 -8.34 -10.79 4.91
N TYR A 109 -8.27 -11.57 5.97
CA TYR A 109 -9.01 -12.82 6.08
C TYR A 109 -9.60 -12.98 7.48
N LEU A 110 -10.72 -13.68 7.56
CA LEU A 110 -11.25 -14.22 8.81
C LEU A 110 -10.95 -15.71 8.86
N ALA A 111 -10.21 -16.14 9.87
CA ALA A 111 -10.08 -17.54 10.24
C ALA A 111 -11.24 -17.90 11.16
N LEU A 112 -11.98 -18.95 10.81
CA LEU A 112 -13.16 -19.44 11.50
C LEU A 112 -12.86 -20.75 12.20
N HIS A 113 -13.31 -20.86 13.45
CA HIS A 113 -13.40 -22.13 14.17
C HIS A 113 -14.86 -22.53 14.23
N MET A 114 -15.18 -23.71 13.75
CA MET A 114 -16.56 -24.16 13.56
C MET A 114 -16.74 -25.65 13.87
N HIS A 115 -17.97 -26.03 14.16
CA HIS A 115 -18.38 -27.43 14.34
C HIS A 115 -19.44 -27.79 13.30
N SER A 116 -19.31 -28.94 12.65
CA SER A 116 -20.37 -29.47 11.78
C SER A 116 -21.66 -29.68 12.58
N LYS A 117 -22.80 -29.27 12.02
CA LYS A 117 -24.13 -29.50 12.63
C LYS A 117 -24.58 -30.97 12.55
N GLU A 118 -24.02 -31.74 11.61
CA GLU A 118 -24.41 -33.13 11.35
C GLU A 118 -23.67 -34.14 12.25
N SER A 119 -22.53 -33.74 12.81
CA SER A 119 -21.71 -34.63 13.63
C SER A 119 -22.27 -34.75 15.05
N SER A 120 -22.43 -35.99 15.53
CA SER A 120 -22.87 -36.30 16.90
C SER A 120 -21.84 -35.89 17.97
N LYS A 121 -20.59 -35.69 17.57
CA LYS A 121 -19.52 -35.11 18.42
C LYS A 121 -19.00 -33.83 17.77
N PRO A 122 -18.80 -32.74 18.53
CA PRO A 122 -18.26 -31.50 17.99
C PRO A 122 -16.81 -31.71 17.56
N ILE A 123 -16.60 -31.95 16.27
CA ILE A 123 -15.27 -32.00 15.65
C ILE A 123 -14.93 -30.57 15.22
N SER A 124 -13.81 -30.05 15.72
CA SER A 124 -13.30 -28.74 15.31
C SER A 124 -12.87 -28.78 13.85
N GLU A 125 -13.55 -27.97 13.05
CA GLU A 125 -13.20 -27.67 11.68
C GLU A 125 -12.81 -26.19 11.58
N TYR A 126 -11.96 -25.89 10.61
CA TYR A 126 -11.45 -24.53 10.42
C TYR A 126 -11.70 -24.10 8.98
N ALA A 127 -12.04 -22.84 8.80
CA ALA A 127 -12.19 -22.24 7.49
C ALA A 127 -11.59 -20.84 7.45
N ILE A 128 -11.43 -20.33 6.24
CA ILE A 128 -11.00 -18.97 5.99
C ILE A 128 -11.95 -18.31 5.00
N VAL A 129 -12.27 -17.05 5.24
CA VAL A 129 -13.04 -16.20 4.33
C VAL A 129 -12.25 -14.93 4.05
N LYS A 130 -12.08 -14.59 2.77
CA LYS A 130 -11.47 -13.31 2.37
C LYS A 130 -12.39 -12.15 2.75
N ILE A 131 -11.81 -11.09 3.31
CA ILE A 131 -12.48 -9.80 3.46
C ILE A 131 -12.14 -8.97 2.21
N PRO A 132 -13.12 -8.61 1.36
CA PRO A 132 -12.87 -8.01 0.04
C PRO A 132 -12.62 -6.49 0.11
N SER A 133 -11.68 -6.05 0.97
CA SER A 133 -11.33 -4.63 1.13
C SER A 133 -10.61 -4.01 -0.08
N ASP A 134 -10.23 -4.85 -1.05
CA ASP A 134 -9.69 -4.46 -2.35
C ASP A 134 -10.76 -4.02 -3.34
N HIS A 135 -12.02 -4.44 -3.14
CA HIS A 135 -13.15 -4.13 -4.02
C HIS A 135 -14.22 -3.28 -3.33
N LEU A 136 -14.36 -3.40 -2.01
CA LEU A 136 -15.37 -2.71 -1.22
C LEU A 136 -14.75 -1.73 -0.22
N SER A 137 -15.54 -0.71 0.16
CA SER A 137 -15.15 0.23 1.21
C SER A 137 -14.88 -0.52 2.52
N ARG A 138 -13.83 -0.12 3.22
CA ARG A 138 -13.51 -0.63 4.57
C ARG A 138 -14.60 -0.30 5.60
N PHE A 139 -15.32 0.79 5.35
CA PHE A 139 -16.32 1.36 6.25
C PHE A 139 -17.69 1.32 5.56
N VAL A 140 -18.63 0.58 6.14
CA VAL A 140 -20.01 0.45 5.66
C VAL A 140 -20.89 1.37 6.52
N GLU A 141 -21.47 2.41 5.92
CA GLU A 141 -22.43 3.27 6.63
C GLU A 141 -23.72 2.48 6.87
N LEU A 142 -24.19 2.46 8.12
CA LEU A 142 -25.41 1.78 8.52
C LEU A 142 -26.60 2.76 8.52
N PRO A 143 -27.82 2.28 8.24
CA PRO A 143 -29.01 3.08 8.45
C PRO A 143 -29.12 3.48 9.93
N CYS A 144 -29.35 4.77 10.17
CA CYS A 144 -29.54 5.33 11.50
C CYS A 144 -30.69 6.34 11.49
N LYS A 145 -31.70 6.10 12.34
CA LYS A 145 -32.87 6.98 12.49
C LYS A 145 -32.63 8.19 13.40
N ILE A 146 -31.51 8.21 14.12
CA ILE A 146 -31.19 9.30 15.04
C ILE A 146 -30.58 10.44 14.24
N THR A 147 -31.28 11.57 14.19
CA THR A 147 -30.82 12.79 13.50
C THR A 147 -29.45 13.23 14.04
N GLY A 148 -28.52 13.50 13.13
CA GLY A 148 -27.16 13.94 13.48
C GLY A 148 -26.22 12.81 13.93
N VAL A 149 -26.68 11.56 13.99
CA VAL A 149 -25.83 10.40 14.32
C VAL A 149 -25.51 9.60 13.08
N LYS A 150 -24.23 9.26 12.93
CA LYS A 150 -23.68 8.42 11.86
C LYS A 150 -23.16 7.13 12.46
N GLN A 151 -23.58 6.01 11.90
CA GLN A 151 -23.17 4.69 12.36
C GLN A 151 -22.41 3.97 11.26
N VAL A 152 -21.30 3.35 11.62
CA VAL A 152 -20.37 2.72 10.68
C VAL A 152 -20.05 1.32 11.16
N LEU A 153 -20.11 0.36 10.27
CA LEU A 153 -19.65 -1.01 10.48
C LEU A 153 -18.33 -1.21 9.73
N MET A 154 -17.35 -1.81 10.40
CA MET A 154 -16.14 -2.29 9.72
C MET A 154 -16.51 -3.42 8.76
N LEU A 155 -15.91 -3.45 7.57
CA LEU A 155 -16.16 -4.50 6.59
C LEU A 155 -15.89 -5.92 7.16
N ASP A 156 -14.89 -6.09 8.03
CA ASP A 156 -14.62 -7.36 8.72
C ASP A 156 -15.83 -7.79 9.54
N ASP A 157 -16.49 -6.85 10.20
CA ASP A 157 -17.64 -7.11 11.06
C ASP A 157 -18.89 -7.41 10.21
N ALA A 158 -19.04 -6.78 9.02
CA ALA A 158 -20.06 -7.18 8.04
C ALA A 158 -19.86 -8.62 7.55
N VAL A 159 -18.62 -9.01 7.24
CA VAL A 159 -18.31 -10.40 6.86
C VAL A 159 -18.52 -11.34 8.05
N ARG A 160 -18.09 -10.98 9.27
CA ARG A 160 -18.32 -11.77 10.50
C ARG A 160 -19.79 -11.97 10.81
N HIS A 161 -20.64 -10.99 10.53
CA HIS A 161 -22.09 -11.18 10.64
C HIS A 161 -22.58 -12.24 9.64
N SER A 162 -22.05 -12.19 8.43
CA SER A 162 -22.51 -12.97 7.28
C SER A 162 -21.92 -14.38 7.19
N VAL A 163 -20.89 -14.74 7.96
CA VAL A 163 -20.28 -16.09 7.87
C VAL A 163 -21.27 -17.23 8.14
N ARG A 164 -22.35 -16.97 8.89
CA ARG A 164 -23.44 -17.95 9.10
C ARG A 164 -24.19 -18.29 7.81
N LEU A 165 -24.27 -17.33 6.88
CA LEU A 165 -24.88 -17.49 5.57
C LEU A 165 -23.93 -18.21 4.61
N ILE A 166 -22.62 -18.01 4.79
CA ILE A 166 -21.57 -18.67 3.99
C ILE A 166 -21.41 -20.15 4.37
N PHE A 167 -21.57 -20.49 5.65
CA PHE A 167 -21.42 -21.85 6.18
C PHE A 167 -22.70 -22.35 6.89
N PRO A 168 -23.82 -22.56 6.18
CA PRO A 168 -25.10 -22.91 6.80
C PRO A 168 -25.09 -24.27 7.53
N GLY A 169 -24.26 -25.21 7.09
CA GLY A 169 -24.08 -26.54 7.71
C GLY A 169 -23.24 -26.54 9.00
N TYR A 170 -22.73 -25.39 9.43
CA TYR A 170 -21.78 -25.28 10.54
C TYR A 170 -22.26 -24.35 11.64
N ASN A 171 -21.88 -24.68 12.87
CA ASN A 171 -21.98 -23.79 14.02
C ASN A 171 -20.65 -23.06 14.19
N ILE A 172 -20.61 -21.77 13.83
CA ILE A 172 -19.43 -20.91 14.00
C ILE A 172 -19.22 -20.65 15.48
N GLN A 173 -18.10 -21.11 16.04
CA GLN A 173 -17.73 -20.90 17.43
C GLN A 173 -17.06 -19.53 17.60
N ASP A 174 -16.00 -19.30 16.81
CA ASP A 174 -15.21 -18.08 16.87
C ASP A 174 -14.70 -17.67 15.49
N SER A 175 -14.33 -16.40 15.38
CA SER A 175 -13.65 -15.85 14.20
C SER A 175 -12.52 -14.92 14.61
N TYR A 176 -11.40 -14.98 13.91
CA TYR A 176 -10.20 -14.19 14.20
C TYR A 176 -9.64 -13.62 12.90
N SER A 177 -9.23 -12.35 12.92
CA SER A 177 -8.65 -11.73 11.74
C SER A 177 -7.23 -12.21 11.55
N ILE A 178 -6.86 -12.55 10.32
CA ILE A 178 -5.49 -12.87 9.93
C ILE A 178 -5.10 -12.13 8.65
N LYS A 179 -3.81 -11.92 8.46
CA LYS A 179 -3.22 -11.39 7.24
C LYS A 179 -1.87 -12.02 7.00
N LEU A 180 -1.73 -12.68 5.85
CA LEU A 180 -0.44 -13.21 5.41
C LEU A 180 0.28 -12.20 4.52
N THR A 181 1.57 -12.02 4.73
CA THR A 181 2.43 -11.34 3.76
C THR A 181 3.52 -12.27 3.24
N ARG A 182 3.82 -12.14 1.95
CA ARG A 182 4.95 -12.76 1.28
C ARG A 182 5.98 -11.68 0.98
N ASP A 183 7.15 -11.81 1.55
CA ASP A 183 8.31 -11.04 1.17
C ASP A 183 8.88 -11.69 -0.10
N ALA A 184 9.09 -10.89 -1.14
CA ALA A 184 9.93 -11.34 -2.25
C ALA A 184 11.37 -11.08 -1.83
N GLU A 185 12.20 -12.11 -1.88
CA GLU A 185 13.64 -11.94 -2.01
C GLU A 185 13.90 -11.16 -3.31
N LEU A 186 14.06 -9.85 -3.16
CA LEU A 186 14.79 -9.02 -4.12
C LEU A 186 16.23 -8.89 -3.61
N TYR A 187 16.86 -10.02 -3.27
CA TYR A 187 18.31 -10.11 -3.29
C TYR A 187 18.63 -10.66 -4.68
N ILE A 188 18.85 -9.73 -5.61
CA ILE A 188 19.42 -10.09 -6.89
C ILE A 188 20.89 -10.38 -6.57
N ASP A 189 21.20 -11.60 -6.14
CA ASP A 189 22.57 -11.99 -5.74
C ASP A 189 23.59 -11.79 -6.88
N ASP A 190 23.10 -11.84 -8.13
CA ASP A 190 23.87 -11.49 -9.32
C ASP A 190 23.49 -10.08 -9.81
N GLU A 191 23.91 -9.05 -9.06
CA GLU A 191 23.81 -7.66 -9.51
C GLU A 191 24.61 -7.43 -10.80
N TYR A 192 25.66 -8.20 -11.09
CA TYR A 192 26.59 -7.96 -12.20
C TYR A 192 26.16 -8.49 -13.57
N SER A 193 24.93 -8.98 -13.75
CA SER A 193 24.47 -9.50 -15.04
C SER A 193 23.70 -8.44 -15.85
N ASP A 194 23.88 -8.42 -17.17
CA ASP A 194 23.24 -7.50 -18.13
C ASP A 194 21.70 -7.56 -18.20
N ASP A 195 21.04 -8.42 -17.42
CA ASP A 195 19.59 -8.68 -17.49
C ASP A 195 18.83 -8.30 -16.20
N LEU A 196 19.13 -7.13 -15.64
CA LEU A 196 18.47 -6.61 -14.43
C LEU A 196 16.94 -6.51 -14.59
N ILE A 197 16.48 -6.06 -15.75
CA ILE A 197 15.04 -5.84 -16.02
C ILE A 197 14.28 -7.17 -16.02
N SER A 198 14.78 -8.23 -16.67
CA SER A 198 14.06 -9.51 -16.64
C SER A 198 14.05 -10.14 -15.25
N LYS A 199 15.12 -9.96 -14.47
CA LYS A 199 15.17 -10.43 -13.07
C LYS A 199 14.13 -9.72 -12.21
N ILE A 200 13.94 -8.41 -12.37
CA ILE A 200 12.87 -7.67 -11.69
C ILE A 200 11.49 -8.21 -12.10
N LYS A 201 11.22 -8.39 -13.40
CA LYS A 201 9.96 -8.96 -13.90
C LYS A 201 9.68 -10.36 -13.33
N LYS A 202 10.70 -11.24 -13.31
CA LYS A 202 10.60 -12.59 -12.71
C LYS A 202 10.35 -12.53 -11.20
N SER A 203 11.01 -11.63 -10.47
CA SER A 203 10.84 -11.48 -9.02
C SER A 203 9.46 -10.92 -8.65
N LEU A 204 8.93 -9.96 -9.42
CA LEU A 204 7.57 -9.46 -9.26
C LEU A 204 6.53 -10.59 -9.36
N ASN A 205 6.70 -11.50 -10.32
CA ASN A 205 5.84 -12.69 -10.44
C ASN A 205 6.04 -13.69 -9.29
N LYS A 206 7.26 -13.88 -8.77
CA LYS A 206 7.50 -14.72 -7.58
C LYS A 206 6.87 -14.13 -6.31
N ARG A 207 6.77 -12.80 -6.20
CA ARG A 207 6.19 -12.11 -5.04
C ARG A 207 4.72 -12.46 -4.81
N SER A 208 3.96 -12.68 -5.88
CA SER A 208 2.57 -13.09 -5.76
C SER A 208 2.47 -14.54 -5.29
N ILE A 209 3.39 -15.43 -5.71
CA ILE A 209 3.29 -16.89 -5.61
C ILE A 209 4.15 -17.54 -4.50
N GLY A 210 5.11 -16.82 -3.91
CA GLY A 210 6.09 -17.37 -2.94
C GLY A 210 5.53 -17.90 -1.61
N VAL A 211 6.41 -18.43 -0.76
CA VAL A 211 6.05 -18.89 0.59
C VAL A 211 5.70 -17.69 1.48
N ALA A 212 4.72 -17.86 2.39
CA ALA A 212 4.36 -16.82 3.34
C ALA A 212 5.53 -16.53 4.28
N SER A 213 5.88 -15.26 4.47
CA SER A 213 7.00 -14.82 5.30
C SER A 213 6.54 -14.17 6.62
N ARG A 214 5.23 -13.97 6.79
CA ARG A 214 4.66 -13.38 8.00
C ARG A 214 3.17 -13.63 8.10
N MET A 215 2.70 -13.90 9.30
CA MET A 215 1.29 -13.86 9.66
C MET A 215 1.04 -12.83 10.75
N VAL A 216 0.19 -11.85 10.42
CA VAL A 216 -0.45 -11.00 11.41
C VAL A 216 -1.74 -11.69 11.85
N TYR A 217 -2.01 -11.75 13.14
CA TYR A 217 -3.18 -12.42 13.68
C TYR A 217 -3.80 -11.65 14.86
N ASP A 218 -5.09 -11.86 15.09
CA ASP A 218 -5.79 -11.33 16.26
C ASP A 218 -5.21 -11.95 17.55
N ARG A 219 -4.68 -11.12 18.45
CA ARG A 219 -4.06 -11.57 19.70
C ARG A 219 -4.96 -12.38 20.63
N ASN A 220 -6.27 -12.29 20.47
CA ASN A 220 -7.22 -13.07 21.27
C ASN A 220 -7.41 -14.49 20.73
N MET A 221 -6.77 -14.85 19.61
CA MET A 221 -6.83 -16.18 19.03
C MET A 221 -6.28 -17.23 20.01
N PRO A 222 -7.04 -18.31 20.29
CA PRO A 222 -6.57 -19.41 21.13
C PRO A 222 -5.31 -20.06 20.56
N LYS A 223 -4.37 -20.42 21.45
CA LYS A 223 -3.08 -21.02 21.06
C LYS A 223 -3.22 -22.25 20.16
N HIS A 224 -4.21 -23.11 20.40
CA HIS A 224 -4.44 -24.29 19.58
C HIS A 224 -4.82 -23.94 18.13
N PHE A 225 -5.62 -22.88 17.95
CA PHE A 225 -6.03 -22.43 16.63
C PHE A 225 -4.86 -21.74 15.91
N LEU A 226 -4.09 -20.91 16.63
CA LEU A 226 -2.87 -20.32 16.10
C LEU A 226 -1.87 -21.39 15.62
N GLN A 227 -1.63 -22.42 16.44
CA GLN A 227 -0.75 -23.53 16.08
C GLN A 227 -1.25 -24.29 14.84
N TYR A 228 -2.57 -24.48 14.72
CA TYR A 228 -3.16 -25.08 13.54
C TYR A 228 -2.86 -24.25 12.28
N LEU A 229 -3.08 -22.92 12.34
CA LEU A 229 -2.81 -22.02 11.22
C LEU A 229 -1.31 -21.96 10.88
N MET A 230 -0.42 -21.93 11.88
CA MET A 230 1.03 -22.03 11.67
C MET A 230 1.41 -23.29 10.90
N ASN A 231 0.82 -24.43 11.26
CA ASN A 231 1.08 -25.71 10.59
C ASN A 231 0.52 -25.76 9.16
N VAL A 232 -0.63 -25.13 8.91
CA VAL A 232 -1.25 -25.06 7.58
C VAL A 232 -0.47 -24.14 6.64
N PHE A 233 0.01 -23.01 7.16
CA PHE A 233 0.72 -21.98 6.37
C PHE A 233 2.23 -22.09 6.41
N GLU A 234 2.78 -23.03 7.19
CA GLU A 234 4.22 -23.25 7.36
C GLU A 234 4.93 -21.99 7.84
N ILE A 235 4.39 -21.38 8.90
CA ILE A 235 4.86 -20.13 9.48
C ILE A 235 5.48 -20.38 10.86
N ASP A 236 6.70 -19.91 11.03
CA ASP A 236 7.45 -19.99 12.28
C ASP A 236 7.03 -18.90 13.28
N GLU A 237 7.36 -19.08 14.56
CA GLU A 237 7.06 -18.11 15.62
C GLU A 237 7.67 -16.73 15.38
N LEU A 238 8.87 -16.65 14.79
CA LEU A 238 9.54 -15.39 14.44
C LEU A 238 8.82 -14.60 13.32
N ASP A 239 7.92 -15.29 12.61
CA ASP A 239 7.11 -14.74 11.53
C ASP A 239 5.70 -14.36 11.98
N LEU A 240 5.38 -14.52 13.26
CA LEU A 240 4.12 -14.10 13.85
C LEU A 240 4.17 -12.66 14.35
N LEU A 241 3.07 -11.94 14.14
CA LEU A 241 2.85 -10.62 14.73
C LEU A 241 1.43 -10.53 15.32
N PRO A 242 1.28 -10.50 16.66
CA PRO A 242 -0.01 -10.30 17.28
C PRO A 242 -0.46 -8.84 17.12
N GLU A 243 -1.63 -8.65 16.52
CA GLU A 243 -2.30 -7.35 16.39
C GLU A 243 -3.70 -7.38 17.03
N GLY A 244 -4.40 -6.24 16.96
CA GLY A 244 -5.79 -6.16 17.41
C GLY A 244 -6.76 -6.94 16.51
N ARG A 245 -8.05 -6.80 16.80
CA ARG A 245 -9.12 -7.45 16.02
C ARG A 245 -9.19 -6.99 14.57
N TYR A 246 -8.88 -5.72 14.31
CA TYR A 246 -8.87 -5.13 12.97
C TYR A 246 -7.43 -4.92 12.52
N HIS A 247 -7.08 -5.51 11.38
CA HIS A 247 -5.80 -5.28 10.72
C HIS A 247 -5.95 -4.18 9.65
N ASN A 248 -4.83 -3.71 9.11
CA ASN A 248 -4.76 -2.59 8.16
C ASN A 248 -5.27 -1.26 8.72
N ASN A 249 -4.68 -0.79 9.82
CA ASN A 249 -5.02 0.53 10.38
C ASN A 249 -4.76 1.69 9.38
N SER A 250 -3.99 1.48 8.31
CA SER A 250 -3.86 2.45 7.21
C SER A 250 -5.19 2.75 6.50
N ASP A 251 -6.18 1.87 6.59
CA ASP A 251 -7.48 2.10 5.96
C ASP A 251 -8.21 3.28 6.61
N PHE A 252 -7.90 3.65 7.86
CA PHE A 252 -8.44 4.83 8.53
C PHE A 252 -8.07 6.16 7.85
N PHE A 253 -7.05 6.22 7.00
CA PHE A 253 -6.82 7.39 6.14
C PHE A 253 -7.96 7.64 5.15
N LYS A 254 -8.80 6.62 4.88
CA LYS A 254 -10.01 6.70 4.07
C LYS A 254 -11.28 6.73 4.92
N PHE A 255 -11.17 6.96 6.23
CA PHE A 255 -12.34 7.01 7.11
C PHE A 255 -13.31 8.10 6.63
N PRO A 256 -14.61 7.78 6.49
CA PRO A 256 -15.60 8.74 5.99
C PRO A 256 -15.67 9.98 6.87
N SER A 257 -15.68 11.15 6.22
CA SER A 257 -15.71 12.43 6.94
C SER A 257 -17.06 12.86 7.44
N PHE A 258 -18.15 12.24 6.96
CA PHE A 258 -19.53 12.60 7.28
C PHE A 258 -19.89 14.08 7.11
N ASN A 259 -19.11 14.82 6.31
CA ASN A 259 -19.19 16.28 6.17
C ASN A 259 -19.02 17.04 7.50
N LEU A 260 -18.35 16.43 8.49
CA LEU A 260 -18.03 17.05 9.78
C LEU A 260 -16.72 17.83 9.69
N ALA A 261 -16.77 19.01 9.08
CA ALA A 261 -15.58 19.84 8.81
C ALA A 261 -14.80 20.21 10.09
N HIS A 262 -15.48 20.38 11.22
CA HIS A 262 -14.86 20.72 12.51
C HIS A 262 -13.99 19.60 13.11
N LEU A 263 -14.08 18.37 12.59
CA LEU A 263 -13.24 17.23 12.99
C LEU A 263 -12.01 17.04 12.09
N LYS A 264 -11.77 17.98 11.17
CA LYS A 264 -10.64 17.94 10.24
C LYS A 264 -9.74 19.13 10.47
N ASP A 265 -8.46 18.93 10.17
CA ASP A 265 -7.55 20.05 9.97
C ASP A 265 -8.08 20.95 8.85
N PRO A 266 -7.92 22.29 8.98
CA PRO A 266 -8.25 23.20 7.92
C PRO A 266 -7.44 22.85 6.66
N THR A 267 -8.08 22.92 5.50
CA THR A 267 -7.37 22.73 4.24
C THR A 267 -6.43 23.92 4.01
N LEU A 268 -5.13 23.65 3.97
CA LEU A 268 -4.11 24.63 3.64
C LEU A 268 -3.87 24.58 2.13
N THR A 269 -4.55 25.45 1.39
CA THR A 269 -4.36 25.56 -0.07
C THR A 269 -2.96 26.09 -0.35
N PRO A 270 -2.15 25.42 -1.19
CA PRO A 270 -0.83 25.92 -1.57
C PRO A 270 -0.94 27.29 -2.25
N ILE A 271 0.01 28.18 -1.91
CA ILE A 271 0.14 29.53 -2.44
C ILE A 271 0.63 29.43 -3.88
N LYS A 272 -0.11 30.06 -4.81
CA LYS A 272 0.32 30.17 -6.20
C LYS A 272 1.49 31.13 -6.32
N ILE A 273 2.42 30.81 -7.23
CA ILE A 273 3.47 31.74 -7.63
C ILE A 273 3.07 32.29 -9.00
N GLU A 274 2.17 33.29 -9.00
CA GLU A 274 1.55 33.84 -10.22
C GLU A 274 2.61 34.28 -11.25
N ASP A 275 3.69 34.91 -10.79
CA ASP A 275 4.83 35.33 -11.62
C ASP A 275 5.45 34.19 -12.44
N LEU A 276 5.36 32.94 -11.97
CA LEU A 276 5.83 31.75 -12.68
C LEU A 276 4.69 31.02 -13.39
N GLU A 277 3.56 30.81 -12.72
CA GLU A 277 2.43 30.03 -13.22
C GLU A 277 1.74 30.70 -14.43
N GLU A 278 1.73 32.03 -14.48
CA GLU A 278 1.03 32.80 -15.52
C GLU A 278 2.00 33.46 -16.51
N ALA A 279 3.31 33.23 -16.38
CA ALA A 279 4.29 33.74 -17.33
C ALA A 279 4.05 33.19 -18.75
N ASP A 280 4.21 34.04 -19.76
CA ASP A 280 4.22 33.59 -21.17
C ASP A 280 5.28 32.51 -21.42
N SER A 281 6.44 32.68 -20.78
CA SER A 281 7.55 31.72 -20.73
C SER A 281 8.15 31.71 -19.34
N ILE A 282 8.09 30.55 -18.68
CA ILE A 282 8.74 30.37 -17.38
C ILE A 282 10.27 30.51 -17.45
N PHE A 283 10.88 30.30 -18.63
CA PHE A 283 12.31 30.46 -18.84
C PHE A 283 12.76 31.91 -18.72
N ASP A 284 11.93 32.86 -19.14
CA ASP A 284 12.26 34.28 -19.05
C ASP A 284 12.33 34.71 -17.58
N ARG A 285 11.44 34.17 -16.74
CA ARG A 285 11.45 34.39 -15.28
C ARG A 285 12.63 33.75 -14.58
N ILE A 286 13.02 32.54 -14.99
CA ILE A 286 14.20 31.86 -14.45
C ILE A 286 15.49 32.59 -14.87
N LYS A 287 15.51 33.17 -16.08
CA LYS A 287 16.64 33.96 -16.60
C LYS A 287 16.84 35.26 -15.82
N GLU A 288 15.76 35.89 -15.38
CA GLU A 288 15.81 37.09 -14.53
C GLU A 288 16.39 36.77 -13.15
N LYS A 289 15.99 35.64 -12.54
CA LYS A 289 16.43 35.24 -11.20
C LYS A 289 16.16 33.76 -10.93
N ASP A 290 17.03 33.13 -10.13
CA ASP A 290 16.78 31.81 -9.55
C ASP A 290 15.46 31.74 -8.76
N GLN A 291 14.71 30.68 -8.98
CA GLN A 291 13.39 30.46 -8.41
C GLN A 291 13.42 29.33 -7.39
N LEU A 292 12.93 29.60 -6.17
CA LEU A 292 12.85 28.62 -5.09
C LEU A 292 11.39 28.32 -4.75
N ILE A 293 10.98 27.06 -4.89
CA ILE A 293 9.62 26.59 -4.61
C ILE A 293 9.65 25.74 -3.35
N HIS A 294 8.92 26.15 -2.32
CA HIS A 294 8.81 25.40 -1.06
C HIS A 294 7.51 24.63 -0.96
N MET A 295 7.55 23.32 -1.26
CA MET A 295 6.42 22.40 -1.03
C MET A 295 6.27 22.04 0.46
N PRO A 296 5.06 21.80 0.99
CA PRO A 296 3.75 21.89 0.33
C PRO A 296 3.13 23.31 0.38
N TYR A 297 3.87 24.34 0.80
CA TYR A 297 3.33 25.69 0.97
C TYR A 297 3.09 26.41 -0.35
N HIS A 298 3.97 26.24 -1.33
CA HIS A 298 3.79 26.73 -2.69
C HIS A 298 3.15 25.66 -3.58
N SER A 299 2.44 26.11 -4.60
CA SER A 299 1.87 25.28 -5.64
C SER A 299 2.95 24.51 -6.41
N TYR A 300 2.68 23.25 -6.75
CA TYR A 300 3.54 22.47 -7.65
C TYR A 300 3.34 22.85 -9.13
N GLU A 301 2.37 23.73 -9.42
CA GLU A 301 2.00 24.08 -10.79
C GLU A 301 3.15 24.72 -11.56
N SER A 302 3.98 25.56 -10.93
CA SER A 302 5.15 26.15 -11.58
C SER A 302 6.15 25.09 -12.06
N VAL A 303 6.27 23.96 -11.34
CA VAL A 303 7.12 22.83 -11.79
C VAL A 303 6.49 22.11 -12.97
N VAL A 304 5.16 21.95 -12.99
CA VAL A 304 4.46 21.37 -14.15
C VAL A 304 4.62 22.26 -15.38
N LYS A 305 4.42 23.58 -15.21
CA LYS A 305 4.60 24.58 -16.26
C LYS A 305 6.01 24.59 -16.83
N PHE A 306 7.05 24.39 -16.01
CA PHE A 306 8.42 24.21 -16.49
C PHE A 306 8.53 23.14 -17.59
N PHE A 307 7.87 21.99 -17.41
CA PHE A 307 7.90 20.92 -18.41
C PHE A 307 6.95 21.15 -19.58
N GLU A 308 5.80 21.79 -19.35
CA GLU A 308 4.84 22.12 -20.41
C GLU A 308 5.39 23.19 -21.36
N ASP A 309 5.98 24.27 -20.83
CA ASP A 309 6.69 25.28 -21.61
C ASP A 309 7.88 24.65 -22.35
N ALA A 310 8.66 23.77 -21.68
CA ALA A 310 9.75 23.04 -22.33
C ALA A 310 9.28 22.18 -23.52
N ALA A 311 8.07 21.62 -23.45
CA ALA A 311 7.51 20.78 -24.50
C ALA A 311 6.96 21.60 -25.68
N ALA A 312 6.36 22.76 -25.40
CA ALA A 312 5.73 23.63 -26.38
C ALA A 312 6.72 24.54 -27.11
N ASP A 313 7.75 25.04 -26.42
CA ASP A 313 8.69 26.02 -26.95
C ASP A 313 9.47 25.48 -28.17
N PRO A 314 9.40 26.12 -29.36
CA PRO A 314 10.12 25.68 -30.55
C PRO A 314 11.65 25.78 -30.42
N ASP A 315 12.15 26.64 -29.54
CA ASP A 315 13.59 26.86 -29.33
C ASP A 315 14.21 25.83 -28.38
N VAL A 316 13.38 25.04 -27.69
CA VAL A 316 13.85 23.93 -26.86
C VAL A 316 14.26 22.75 -27.74
N THR A 317 15.50 22.30 -27.55
CA THR A 317 16.10 21.23 -28.38
C THR A 317 16.23 19.91 -27.63
N HIS A 318 16.56 19.96 -26.33
CA HIS A 318 16.79 18.75 -25.53
C HIS A 318 16.14 18.88 -24.16
N ILE A 319 15.60 17.77 -23.67
CA ILE A 319 15.12 17.62 -22.30
C ILE A 319 15.77 16.38 -21.69
N LYS A 320 16.38 16.52 -20.53
CA LYS A 320 16.90 15.42 -19.72
C LYS A 320 16.17 15.42 -18.38
N ILE A 321 15.66 14.28 -17.94
CA ILE A 321 14.94 14.19 -16.65
C ILE A 321 15.30 12.91 -15.90
N ILE A 322 15.46 13.00 -14.60
CA ILE A 322 15.62 11.84 -13.71
C ILE A 322 14.29 11.57 -13.00
N GLN A 323 13.81 10.33 -13.10
CA GLN A 323 12.55 9.87 -12.55
C GLN A 323 12.78 8.76 -11.54
N TYR A 324 12.41 9.04 -10.29
CA TYR A 324 12.50 8.08 -9.19
C TYR A 324 11.19 7.31 -8.99
N ARG A 325 10.06 8.03 -8.99
CA ARG A 325 8.71 7.51 -8.82
C ARG A 325 7.74 8.35 -9.63
N VAL A 326 6.93 7.69 -10.44
CA VAL A 326 5.96 8.35 -11.31
C VAL A 326 4.56 8.06 -10.83
N ALA A 327 3.72 9.09 -10.71
CA ALA A 327 2.30 8.90 -10.46
C ALA A 327 1.65 8.12 -11.61
N LYS A 328 0.56 7.38 -11.33
CA LYS A 328 -0.21 6.66 -12.36
C LYS A 328 -0.68 7.56 -13.50
N ILE A 329 -0.95 8.83 -13.19
CA ILE A 329 -1.29 9.87 -14.16
C ILE A 329 -0.36 11.05 -13.86
N SER A 330 0.44 11.47 -14.84
CA SER A 330 1.44 12.53 -14.66
C SER A 330 1.41 13.51 -15.84
N ARG A 331 1.11 14.78 -15.57
CA ARG A 331 1.18 15.87 -16.57
C ARG A 331 2.60 16.08 -17.09
N ILE A 332 3.60 15.91 -16.22
CA ILE A 332 5.01 15.95 -16.62
C ILE A 332 5.29 14.85 -17.67
N MET A 333 4.76 13.64 -17.49
CA MET A 333 4.97 12.57 -18.49
C MET A 333 4.28 12.86 -19.82
N MET A 334 3.09 13.46 -19.77
CA MET A 334 2.40 13.90 -20.98
C MET A 334 3.19 15.01 -21.69
N ALA A 335 3.73 15.99 -20.97
CA ALA A 335 4.58 17.04 -21.51
C ALA A 335 5.84 16.45 -22.17
N ILE A 336 6.51 15.49 -21.52
CA ILE A 336 7.66 14.79 -22.08
C ILE A 336 7.30 14.05 -23.39
N LYS A 337 6.18 13.33 -23.43
CA LYS A 337 5.71 12.66 -24.65
C LYS A 337 5.40 13.67 -25.76
N ASN A 338 4.82 14.82 -25.41
CA ASN A 338 4.53 15.88 -26.37
C ASN A 338 5.81 16.54 -26.88
N ALA A 339 6.83 16.72 -26.05
CA ALA A 339 8.13 17.25 -26.46
C ALA A 339 8.76 16.41 -27.58
N VAL A 340 8.72 15.09 -27.47
CA VAL A 340 9.23 14.19 -28.54
C VAL A 340 8.41 14.34 -29.83
N LYS A 341 7.08 14.41 -29.72
CA LYS A 341 6.21 14.66 -30.89
C LYS A 341 6.52 15.99 -31.58
N SER A 342 6.95 16.99 -30.82
CA SER A 342 7.40 18.30 -31.31
C SER A 342 8.85 18.28 -31.82
N GLY A 343 9.48 17.11 -31.99
CA GLY A 343 10.82 16.97 -32.57
C GLY A 343 11.98 17.18 -31.59
N LYS A 344 11.71 17.30 -30.28
CA LYS A 344 12.74 17.53 -29.26
C LYS A 344 13.44 16.22 -28.88
N GLN A 345 14.74 16.28 -28.63
CA GLN A 345 15.48 15.13 -28.12
C GLN A 345 15.25 14.96 -26.63
N VAL A 346 14.54 13.92 -26.24
CA VAL A 346 14.23 13.68 -24.82
C VAL A 346 14.94 12.43 -24.32
N SER A 347 15.60 12.57 -23.16
CA SER A 347 16.20 11.47 -22.43
C SER A 347 15.68 11.43 -21.00
N THR A 348 15.40 10.23 -20.50
CA THR A 348 14.93 10.04 -19.13
C THR A 348 15.72 8.93 -18.46
N PHE A 349 16.05 9.14 -17.19
CA PHE A 349 16.55 8.07 -16.33
C PHE A 349 15.41 7.56 -15.45
N ILE A 350 15.22 6.24 -15.35
CA ILE A 350 14.18 5.64 -14.51
C ILE A 350 14.83 4.69 -13.49
N GLU A 351 14.60 4.97 -12.20
CA GLU A 351 15.03 4.12 -11.10
C GLU A 351 14.06 2.94 -10.90
N VAL A 352 14.38 1.80 -11.51
CA VAL A 352 13.54 0.59 -11.43
C VAL A 352 13.68 -0.19 -10.12
N LYS A 353 14.67 0.14 -9.25
CA LYS A 353 14.77 -0.44 -7.90
C LYS A 353 14.00 0.35 -6.84
N ALA A 354 13.18 1.34 -7.22
CA ALA A 354 12.28 2.01 -6.29
C ALA A 354 11.27 1.00 -5.71
N ARG A 355 11.46 0.64 -4.43
CA ARG A 355 10.70 -0.44 -3.79
C ARG A 355 9.20 -0.14 -3.77
N PHE A 356 8.41 -1.11 -4.22
CA PHE A 356 6.95 -1.06 -4.40
C PHE A 356 6.44 -0.27 -5.60
N ASP A 357 7.33 0.38 -6.36
CA ASP A 357 6.98 1.15 -7.57
C ASP A 357 7.61 0.53 -8.82
N GLU A 358 8.22 -0.65 -8.71
CA GLU A 358 8.99 -1.29 -9.79
C GLU A 358 8.11 -1.55 -11.02
N GLU A 359 6.91 -2.07 -10.82
CA GLU A 359 5.94 -2.35 -11.89
C GLU A 359 5.51 -1.06 -12.61
N ALA A 360 5.18 0.00 -11.86
CA ALA A 360 4.76 1.28 -12.43
C ALA A 360 5.91 1.98 -13.17
N ASN A 361 7.13 1.95 -12.62
CA ASN A 361 8.30 2.52 -13.26
C ASN A 361 8.68 1.77 -14.54
N LEU A 362 8.57 0.44 -14.55
CA LEU A 362 8.79 -0.37 -15.77
C LEU A 362 7.73 -0.07 -16.84
N GLN A 363 6.46 0.04 -16.46
CA GLN A 363 5.38 0.39 -17.40
C GLN A 363 5.63 1.76 -18.04
N TRP A 364 5.98 2.77 -17.23
CA TRP A 364 6.30 4.11 -17.75
C TRP A 364 7.53 4.11 -18.66
N GLY A 365 8.56 3.31 -18.34
CA GLY A 365 9.71 3.12 -19.22
C GLY A 365 9.30 2.63 -20.61
N GLU A 366 8.51 1.56 -20.66
CA GLU A 366 8.01 1.01 -21.94
C GLU A 366 7.12 2.01 -22.70
N GLU A 367 6.29 2.80 -22.00
CA GLU A 367 5.44 3.83 -22.63
C GLU A 367 6.24 5.01 -23.19
N LEU A 368 7.31 5.43 -22.52
CA LEU A 368 8.17 6.53 -22.95
C LEU A 368 9.09 6.10 -24.11
N GLU A 369 9.64 4.88 -24.07
CA GLU A 369 10.40 4.31 -25.19
C GLU A 369 9.55 4.26 -26.47
N LYS A 370 8.30 3.76 -26.36
CA LYS A 370 7.35 3.74 -27.49
C LYS A 370 7.03 5.14 -28.03
N ALA A 371 7.11 6.17 -27.19
CA ALA A 371 6.91 7.56 -27.60
C ALA A 371 8.15 8.20 -28.22
N GLY A 372 9.30 7.50 -28.26
CA GLY A 372 10.56 8.00 -28.83
C GLY A 372 11.51 8.65 -27.83
N VAL A 373 11.26 8.51 -26.52
CA VAL A 373 12.19 8.97 -25.48
C VAL A 373 13.36 7.99 -25.35
N SER A 374 14.58 8.50 -25.22
CA SER A 374 15.74 7.68 -24.85
C SER A 374 15.69 7.36 -23.35
N VAL A 375 15.25 6.15 -23.00
CA VAL A 375 15.12 5.70 -21.61
C VAL A 375 16.38 4.99 -21.14
N TYR A 376 16.90 5.41 -19.99
CA TYR A 376 18.04 4.82 -19.30
C TYR A 376 17.59 4.27 -17.95
N TYR A 377 18.07 3.08 -17.59
CA TYR A 377 17.79 2.45 -16.31
C TYR A 377 19.01 2.47 -15.40
N SER A 378 18.79 2.33 -14.10
CA SER A 378 19.85 2.24 -13.09
C SER A 378 20.83 1.10 -13.38
N MET A 379 22.13 1.40 -13.34
CA MET A 379 23.17 0.37 -13.35
C MET A 379 23.16 -0.42 -12.04
N PRO A 380 23.56 -1.70 -12.06
CA PRO A 380 23.71 -2.46 -10.82
C PRO A 380 24.69 -1.82 -9.84
N GLY A 381 24.47 -2.00 -8.54
CA GLY A 381 25.26 -1.35 -7.48
C GLY A 381 25.00 0.15 -7.27
N PHE A 382 24.38 0.86 -8.22
CA PHE A 382 24.12 2.30 -8.12
C PHE A 382 22.63 2.60 -7.93
N LYS A 383 22.33 3.59 -7.08
CA LYS A 383 20.99 4.13 -6.89
C LYS A 383 20.99 5.61 -7.16
N VAL A 384 20.10 6.08 -8.03
CA VAL A 384 19.97 7.50 -8.34
C VAL A 384 18.74 8.03 -7.62
N HIS A 385 18.97 8.88 -6.61
CA HIS A 385 17.90 9.50 -5.84
C HIS A 385 17.73 11.00 -6.14
N SER A 386 18.55 11.56 -7.03
CA SER A 386 18.44 12.97 -7.45
C SER A 386 17.13 13.19 -8.22
N LYS A 387 16.45 14.32 -8.00
CA LYS A 387 15.30 14.77 -8.81
C LYS A 387 15.74 15.98 -9.59
N LEU A 388 16.28 15.72 -10.76
CA LEU A 388 16.86 16.73 -11.63
C LEU A 388 16.19 16.70 -12.99
N ALA A 389 16.00 17.87 -13.58
CA ALA A 389 15.78 18.00 -15.01
C ALA A 389 16.66 19.09 -15.59
N LEU A 390 16.99 18.96 -16.86
CA LEU A 390 17.79 19.90 -17.62
C LEU A 390 17.13 20.13 -18.98
N VAL A 391 16.82 21.37 -19.29
CA VAL A 391 16.25 21.80 -20.57
C VAL A 391 17.30 22.64 -21.31
N ARG A 392 17.59 22.26 -22.55
CA ARG A 392 18.47 23.03 -23.45
C ARG A 392 17.63 23.82 -24.45
N ARG A 393 17.65 25.14 -24.34
CA ARG A 393 16.95 26.10 -25.21
C ARG A 393 17.96 26.89 -26.06
N LEU A 394 17.65 27.16 -27.32
CA LEU A 394 18.46 28.00 -28.19
C LEU A 394 17.95 29.45 -28.12
N GLU A 395 18.78 30.38 -27.67
CA GLU A 395 18.43 31.80 -27.64
C GLU A 395 19.49 32.57 -28.44
N GLU A 396 19.06 33.32 -29.45
CA GLU A 396 19.96 34.06 -30.37
C GLU A 396 21.06 33.14 -30.96
N GLY A 397 20.71 31.88 -31.24
CA GLY A 397 21.62 30.86 -31.77
C GLY A 397 22.59 30.25 -30.75
N ARG A 398 22.53 30.64 -29.47
CA ARG A 398 23.38 30.09 -28.39
C ARG A 398 22.59 29.14 -27.48
N PRO A 399 23.18 28.01 -27.05
CA PRO A 399 22.52 27.11 -26.13
C PRO A 399 22.54 27.66 -24.69
N ASN A 400 21.36 27.81 -24.10
CA ASN A 400 21.17 28.08 -22.68
C ASN A 400 20.57 26.84 -21.97
N LEU A 401 20.92 26.68 -20.70
CA LEU A 401 20.55 25.54 -19.88
C LEU A 401 19.70 26.00 -18.70
N TYR A 402 18.52 25.40 -18.57
CA TYR A 402 17.61 25.61 -17.46
C TYR A 402 17.48 24.32 -16.66
N ALA A 403 17.72 24.38 -15.36
CA ALA A 403 17.74 23.23 -14.49
C ALA A 403 16.61 23.28 -13.45
N TYR A 404 15.96 22.13 -13.24
CA TYR A 404 15.10 21.90 -12.09
C TYR A 404 15.85 21.00 -11.10
N LEU A 405 15.87 21.40 -9.83
CA LEU A 405 16.46 20.63 -8.74
C LEU A 405 15.46 20.52 -7.59
N GLY A 406 15.17 19.29 -7.15
CA GLY A 406 14.27 19.05 -6.01
C GLY A 406 14.43 17.72 -5.32
#